data_AF-A0AAN6MKQ2-F1
#
_entry.id   AF-A0AAN6MKQ2-F1
#
_cell.length_a   1.000
_cell.length_b   1.000
_cell.length_c   1.000
_cell.angle_alpha   90.00
_cell.angle_beta   90.00
_cell.angle_gamma   90.00
#
_symmetry.space_group_name_H-M   'P 1'
#
loop_
_entity.id
_entity.type
_entity.pdbx_description
1 polymer ?
#
loop_
_entity_poly.entity_id
_entity_poly.type
_entity_poly.pdbx_seq_one_letter_code
_entity_poly.pdbx_strand_id
1 'polypeptide(L)'
;MATQRFPCANWTAGTVACTKPGRYSCKNCLLVLYCGQECQKSHWSAHKMDCKAPLGHKTWTPDWVQEKRQPAFVGDKPIVQFGGLKYLWGNVPAYDVLQLPSNEGENYKEPLRLLFAASGDLRNVLTTIAELPSSYSHPVEITMNDKDFDIVACNVIMLLIALVVDNTDVAVDCIIHIWYSSLIRKADLDILQQRIRPLIEEVCEKIRDKTPGSVLAKTWQFGQRSLRLVLQKSSWDNLLSFMNTPEGLSAKEANRIRRAVTLAESRKDYRDRHLLFQPPSRRIAKQRFREDGLLLPFGSRRDEFREPNPTIFHSTDAWPMPDNADPLNGWSTRQVEYCDTGPATADIYGKLFYHVNSVMRAFILRLSTLQAVFRLFQTDAAELVKSPNLEAGSFSRIEVSNITDGAYVGVHRTIFLMIPLLQTPLTNPHATLITLFMNVVDEYGMLPEEQMANWARTRAVMPRIVKYLSLKGIPDPLSLDMVRFIYAMGSVATYDHVLDRFAKEFRLSEAARSIGAAMKAKHTIIENWPFRLKLRPNQPGAQKEFDRLVSGGVSGKEFYVEWNRVE
;
A
#
# COMPACT_ATOMS: atom_id res chain seq x y z
N MET A 1 21.97 5.19 -16.22
CA MET A 1 20.62 5.49 -15.70
C MET A 1 20.10 6.73 -16.40
N ALA A 2 18.92 6.69 -17.01
CA ALA A 2 18.31 7.89 -17.57
C ALA A 2 18.07 8.91 -16.44
N THR A 3 18.48 10.16 -16.63
CA THR A 3 18.28 11.22 -15.63
C THR A 3 16.78 11.43 -15.44
N GLN A 4 16.29 11.31 -14.21
CA GLN A 4 14.89 11.53 -13.88
C GLN A 4 14.49 12.95 -14.30
N ARG A 5 13.54 13.07 -15.23
CA ARG A 5 13.09 14.35 -15.77
C ARG A 5 11.81 14.77 -15.08
N PHE A 6 11.86 15.93 -14.42
CA PHE A 6 10.67 16.53 -13.82
C PHE A 6 9.98 17.46 -14.82
N PRO A 7 8.68 17.29 -15.11
CA PRO A 7 8.00 18.10 -16.13
C PRO A 7 7.75 19.53 -15.66
N CYS A 8 7.75 20.48 -16.61
CA CYS A 8 7.26 21.83 -16.35
C CYS A 8 5.73 21.81 -16.19
N ALA A 9 5.22 22.48 -15.16
CA ALA A 9 3.78 22.57 -14.88
C ALA A 9 3.03 23.52 -15.82
N ASN A 10 3.71 24.17 -16.78
CA ASN A 10 3.05 25.08 -17.70
C ASN A 10 2.45 24.29 -18.86
N TRP A 11 1.24 23.81 -18.60
CA TRP A 11 0.35 23.22 -19.59
C TRP A 11 -1.02 23.85 -19.35
N THR A 12 -1.69 24.26 -20.43
CA THR A 12 -3.08 24.71 -20.39
C THR A 12 -3.87 23.91 -21.40
N ALA A 13 -5.09 23.54 -21.07
CA ALA A 13 -5.96 22.81 -22.00
C ALA A 13 -6.12 23.65 -23.29
N GLY A 14 -5.80 23.05 -24.43
CA GLY A 14 -5.87 23.72 -25.74
C GLY A 14 -4.61 24.48 -26.16
N THR A 15 -3.53 24.48 -25.38
CA THR A 15 -2.23 25.05 -25.79
C THR A 15 -1.14 23.96 -25.85
N VAL A 16 -0.05 24.23 -26.56
CA VAL A 16 1.10 23.33 -26.60
C VAL A 16 1.78 23.33 -25.24
N ALA A 17 1.72 22.20 -24.53
CA ALA A 17 2.35 22.03 -23.23
C ALA A 17 3.87 22.21 -23.31
N CYS A 18 4.45 22.85 -22.29
CA CYS A 18 5.90 22.99 -22.21
C CYS A 18 6.56 21.63 -21.93
N THR A 19 7.39 21.16 -22.85
CA THR A 19 8.13 19.87 -22.73
C THR A 19 9.51 20.02 -22.07
N LYS A 20 9.91 21.25 -21.73
CA LYS A 20 11.20 21.52 -21.08
C LYS A 20 11.16 21.02 -19.62
N PRO A 21 12.29 20.52 -19.09
CA PRO A 21 12.35 20.08 -17.69
C PRO A 21 12.12 21.26 -16.73
N GLY A 22 11.33 21.01 -15.69
CA GLY A 22 11.14 21.91 -14.57
C GLY A 22 12.40 21.99 -13.71
N ARG A 23 12.88 23.21 -13.46
CA ARG A 23 14.11 23.50 -12.70
C ARG A 23 13.89 24.40 -11.50
N TYR A 24 12.76 25.11 -11.44
CA TYR A 24 12.45 26.08 -10.40
C TYR A 24 11.09 25.77 -9.81
N SER A 25 10.99 25.63 -8.50
CA SER A 25 9.70 25.44 -7.84
C SER A 25 8.98 26.76 -7.59
N CYS A 26 7.65 26.70 -7.48
CA CYS A 26 6.89 27.79 -6.88
C CYS A 26 7.35 27.99 -5.44
N LYS A 27 7.99 29.13 -5.14
CA LYS A 27 8.58 29.43 -3.82
C LYS A 27 7.57 29.45 -2.66
N ASN A 28 6.29 29.63 -2.96
CA ASN A 28 5.24 29.70 -1.94
C ASN A 28 4.77 28.32 -1.47
N CYS A 29 4.46 27.42 -2.42
CA CYS A 29 3.86 26.12 -2.09
C CYS A 29 4.83 24.94 -2.23
N LEU A 30 5.88 25.06 -3.06
CA LEU A 30 6.83 23.99 -3.38
C LEU A 30 6.16 22.72 -3.98
N LEU A 31 4.99 22.88 -4.61
CA LEU A 31 4.23 21.78 -5.22
C LEU A 31 4.47 21.61 -6.72
N VAL A 32 4.80 22.69 -7.44
CA VAL A 32 4.94 22.68 -8.91
C VAL A 32 6.32 23.16 -9.35
N LEU A 33 6.75 22.72 -10.52
CA LEU A 33 8.01 23.09 -11.14
C LEU A 33 7.80 23.85 -12.46
N TYR A 34 8.73 24.74 -12.78
CA TYR A 34 8.76 25.50 -14.01
C TYR A 34 10.14 25.45 -14.66
N CYS A 35 10.20 25.44 -15.99
CA CYS A 35 11.48 25.52 -16.70
C CYS A 35 12.10 26.93 -16.64
N GLY A 36 11.29 27.95 -16.36
CA GLY A 36 11.69 29.35 -16.23
C GLY A 36 10.52 30.27 -15.90
N GLN A 37 10.82 31.56 -15.72
CA GLN A 37 9.87 32.58 -15.24
C GLN A 37 8.66 32.76 -16.16
N GLU A 38 8.85 32.70 -17.48
CA GLU A 38 7.76 32.87 -18.45
C GLU A 38 6.69 31.77 -18.34
N CYS A 39 7.12 30.52 -18.14
CA CYS A 39 6.20 29.41 -17.87
C CYS A 39 5.47 29.56 -16.53
N GLN A 40 6.13 30.12 -15.52
CA GLN A 40 5.48 30.42 -14.25
C GLN A 40 4.41 31.51 -14.40
N LYS A 41 4.73 32.62 -15.08
CA LYS A 41 3.78 33.72 -15.32
C LYS A 41 2.56 33.22 -16.11
N SER A 42 2.79 32.43 -17.15
CA SER A 42 1.74 31.87 -18.00
C SER A 42 0.80 30.92 -17.22
N HIS A 43 1.34 30.03 -16.38
CA HIS A 43 0.54 29.11 -15.57
C HIS A 43 -0.09 29.76 -14.32
N TRP A 44 0.34 30.96 -13.93
CA TRP A 44 -0.01 31.54 -12.62
C TRP A 44 -1.50 31.70 -12.39
N SER A 45 -2.28 32.08 -13.41
CA SER A 45 -3.74 32.25 -13.27
C SER A 45 -4.44 30.97 -12.80
N ALA A 46 -4.05 29.81 -13.35
CA ALA A 46 -4.55 28.51 -12.93
C ALA A 46 -3.95 28.09 -11.56
N HIS A 47 -2.63 28.17 -11.40
CA HIS A 47 -1.96 27.70 -10.19
C HIS A 47 -2.27 28.51 -8.93
N LYS A 48 -2.64 29.80 -9.06
CA LYS A 48 -2.89 30.69 -7.93
C LYS A 48 -3.97 30.16 -6.98
N MET A 49 -4.99 29.47 -7.51
CA MET A 49 -6.08 28.90 -6.70
C MET A 49 -5.54 27.85 -5.72
N ASP A 50 -4.71 26.93 -6.20
CA ASP A 50 -4.05 25.92 -5.35
C ASP A 50 -3.04 26.58 -4.42
N CYS A 51 -2.18 27.45 -4.96
CA CYS A 51 -1.07 28.06 -4.24
C CYS A 51 -1.52 28.93 -3.06
N LYS A 52 -2.71 29.56 -3.17
CA LYS A 52 -3.30 30.40 -2.13
C LYS A 52 -4.50 29.75 -1.45
N ALA A 53 -4.70 28.44 -1.62
CA ALA A 53 -5.79 27.74 -0.97
C ALA A 53 -5.66 27.86 0.57
N PRO A 54 -6.77 28.07 1.31
CA PRO A 54 -6.74 28.16 2.77
C PRO A 54 -6.07 26.96 3.46
N LEU A 55 -6.19 25.77 2.87
CA LEU A 55 -5.50 24.55 3.32
C LEU A 55 -3.98 24.67 3.32
N GLY A 56 -3.39 25.59 2.55
CA GLY A 56 -1.96 25.87 2.53
C GLY A 56 -1.48 26.80 3.65
N HIS A 57 -2.39 27.33 4.47
CA HIS A 57 -2.02 28.27 5.54
C HIS A 57 -1.54 27.52 6.80
N LYS A 58 -0.51 28.07 7.45
CA LYS A 58 -0.04 27.58 8.76
C LYS A 58 -1.08 27.75 9.87
N THR A 59 -1.98 28.72 9.72
CA THR A 59 -3.05 29.06 10.67
C THR A 59 -4.36 28.34 10.39
N TRP A 60 -4.43 27.48 9.37
CA TRP A 60 -5.62 26.69 9.11
C TRP A 60 -5.95 25.80 10.31
N THR A 61 -7.24 25.71 10.62
CA THR A 61 -7.79 24.80 11.62
C THR A 61 -8.94 24.02 11.00
N PRO A 62 -9.21 22.79 11.48
CA PRO A 62 -10.39 22.03 11.10
C PRO A 62 -11.70 22.80 11.22
N ASP A 63 -12.67 22.45 10.40
CA ASP A 63 -13.92 23.21 10.31
C ASP A 63 -14.74 23.13 11.60
N TRP A 64 -14.72 21.98 12.31
CA TRP A 64 -15.39 21.87 13.61
C TRP A 64 -14.86 22.85 14.66
N VAL A 65 -13.59 23.29 14.55
CA VAL A 65 -13.00 24.30 15.43
C VAL A 65 -13.56 25.68 15.10
N GLN A 66 -13.64 26.02 13.82
CA GLN A 66 -14.16 27.32 13.36
C GLN A 66 -15.66 27.45 13.69
N GLU A 67 -16.39 26.36 13.50
CA GLU A 67 -17.84 26.26 13.76
C GLU A 67 -18.17 26.06 15.25
N LYS A 68 -17.17 25.91 16.12
CA LYS A 68 -17.32 25.66 17.57
C LYS A 68 -18.26 24.47 17.89
N ARG A 69 -18.14 23.40 17.11
CA ARG A 69 -18.97 22.19 17.25
C ARG A 69 -18.13 20.99 17.68
N GLN A 70 -18.80 20.00 18.26
CA GLN A 70 -18.21 18.69 18.50
C GLN A 70 -17.96 17.98 17.16
N PRO A 71 -16.76 17.43 16.92
CA PRO A 71 -16.50 16.67 15.70
C PRO A 71 -17.23 15.32 15.71
N ALA A 72 -17.61 14.84 14.53
CA ALA A 72 -18.43 13.64 14.31
C ALA A 72 -17.79 12.32 14.76
N PHE A 73 -16.49 12.32 15.07
CA PHE A 73 -15.75 11.16 15.60
C PHE A 73 -15.64 11.16 17.14
N VAL A 74 -16.21 12.15 17.83
CA VAL A 74 -16.24 12.21 19.30
C VAL A 74 -17.66 11.91 19.79
N GLY A 75 -17.78 11.00 20.76
CA GLY A 75 -19.03 10.53 21.36
C GLY A 75 -19.24 9.03 21.19
N ASP A 76 -20.33 8.50 21.74
CA ASP A 76 -20.61 7.05 21.80
C ASP A 76 -21.15 6.46 20.48
N LYS A 77 -20.92 7.15 19.36
CA LYS A 77 -21.33 6.64 18.05
C LYS A 77 -20.38 5.52 17.62
N PRO A 78 -20.90 4.38 17.11
CA PRO A 78 -20.04 3.34 16.55
C PRO A 78 -19.13 3.93 15.48
N ILE A 79 -17.88 3.51 15.45
CA ILE A 79 -16.98 3.82 14.33
C ILE A 79 -17.49 3.04 13.12
N VAL A 80 -18.21 3.72 12.23
CA VAL A 80 -18.77 3.11 11.01
C VAL A 80 -17.78 3.32 9.85
N GLN A 81 -17.41 2.21 9.20
CA GLN A 81 -16.69 2.22 7.94
C GLN A 81 -17.55 2.89 6.86
N PHE A 82 -16.96 3.76 6.04
CA PHE A 82 -17.68 4.50 5.01
C PHE A 82 -17.06 4.26 3.64
N GLY A 83 -17.89 4.05 2.63
CA GLY A 83 -17.46 3.63 1.30
C GLY A 83 -17.50 2.12 1.13
N GLY A 84 -16.81 1.62 0.10
CA GLY A 84 -16.73 0.20 -0.16
C GLY A 84 -15.79 -0.54 0.80
N LEU A 85 -15.79 -1.86 0.69
CA LEU A 85 -15.09 -2.77 1.61
C LEU A 85 -13.83 -3.38 0.99
N LYS A 86 -13.47 -3.02 -0.24
CA LYS A 86 -12.32 -3.55 -0.95
C LYS A 86 -11.04 -2.83 -0.53
N TYR A 87 -9.94 -3.57 -0.49
CA TYR A 87 -8.60 -3.07 -0.17
C TYR A 87 -7.66 -3.30 -1.36
N LEU A 88 -7.94 -2.62 -2.48
CA LEU A 88 -7.14 -2.73 -3.71
C LEU A 88 -5.74 -2.10 -3.57
N TRP A 89 -5.59 -1.20 -2.60
CA TRP A 89 -4.31 -0.63 -2.17
C TRP A 89 -3.99 -1.14 -0.79
N GLY A 90 -2.76 -1.57 -0.60
CA GLY A 90 -2.37 -2.08 0.68
C GLY A 90 -2.24 -0.98 1.75
N ASN A 91 -2.38 -1.40 3.00
CA ASN A 91 -2.57 -0.55 4.18
C ASN A 91 -1.39 -0.56 5.17
N VAL A 92 -0.31 -1.26 4.87
CA VAL A 92 0.97 -1.23 5.62
C VAL A 92 2.18 -1.10 4.67
N PRO A 93 3.27 -0.41 4.98
CA PRO A 93 4.41 -0.29 4.05
C PRO A 93 4.90 -1.61 3.43
N ALA A 94 5.29 -1.55 2.16
CA ALA A 94 5.92 -2.67 1.45
C ALA A 94 7.26 -3.09 2.06
N TYR A 95 7.55 -4.38 2.02
CA TYR A 95 8.82 -4.96 2.47
C TYR A 95 9.44 -5.88 1.41
N ASP A 96 10.77 -5.86 1.31
CA ASP A 96 11.51 -7.00 0.76
C ASP A 96 11.46 -8.14 1.78
N VAL A 97 10.75 -9.22 1.42
CA VAL A 97 10.56 -10.39 2.30
C VAL A 97 11.75 -11.34 2.27
N LEU A 98 12.70 -11.13 1.37
CA LEU A 98 13.94 -11.92 1.32
C LEU A 98 14.99 -11.36 2.25
N GLN A 99 15.28 -10.05 2.14
CA GLN A 99 16.45 -9.43 2.75
C GLN A 99 17.73 -10.21 2.40
N LEU A 100 17.85 -10.64 1.13
CA LEU A 100 18.80 -11.68 0.73
C LEU A 100 20.25 -11.38 1.16
N PRO A 101 20.81 -10.16 0.96
CA PRO A 101 22.18 -9.85 1.39
C PRO A 101 22.42 -9.97 2.90
N SER A 102 21.42 -9.63 3.72
CA SER A 102 21.55 -9.58 5.18
C SER A 102 21.07 -10.84 5.88
N ASN A 103 20.32 -11.71 5.20
CA ASN A 103 19.82 -12.97 5.74
C ASN A 103 20.64 -14.17 5.23
N GLU A 104 20.45 -14.65 3.99
CA GLU A 104 21.24 -15.75 3.41
C GLU A 104 22.65 -15.34 2.92
N GLY A 105 22.85 -14.05 2.63
CA GLY A 105 24.10 -13.50 2.11
C GLY A 105 24.13 -13.31 0.59
N GLU A 106 25.00 -12.41 0.13
CA GLU A 106 25.14 -12.04 -1.29
C GLU A 106 25.61 -13.20 -2.20
N ASN A 107 26.21 -14.23 -1.61
CA ASN A 107 26.74 -15.41 -2.30
C ASN A 107 25.74 -16.58 -2.32
N TYR A 108 24.48 -16.37 -1.93
CA TYR A 108 23.47 -17.43 -1.97
C TYR A 108 23.19 -17.87 -3.41
N LYS A 109 23.23 -19.19 -3.64
CA LYS A 109 23.22 -19.80 -4.98
C LYS A 109 22.11 -20.82 -5.21
N GLU A 110 21.21 -20.97 -4.26
CA GLU A 110 20.09 -21.91 -4.39
C GLU A 110 18.84 -21.20 -4.91
N PRO A 111 17.91 -21.92 -5.56
CA PRO A 111 16.62 -21.35 -5.96
C PRO A 111 15.82 -20.81 -4.77
N LEU A 112 15.10 -19.72 -5.00
CA LEU A 112 14.23 -19.10 -4.00
C LEU A 112 12.77 -19.36 -4.34
N ARG A 113 12.01 -19.91 -3.39
CA ARG A 113 10.57 -20.11 -3.51
C ARG A 113 9.84 -19.27 -2.48
N LEU A 114 8.97 -18.38 -2.95
CA LEU A 114 8.23 -17.41 -2.13
C LEU A 114 6.73 -17.70 -2.22
N LEU A 115 6.05 -17.68 -1.07
CA LEU A 115 4.60 -17.75 -0.99
C LEU A 115 4.04 -16.49 -0.34
N PHE A 116 3.21 -15.76 -1.07
CA PHE A 116 2.36 -14.69 -0.56
C PHE A 116 0.94 -15.26 -0.45
N ALA A 117 0.61 -15.87 0.70
CA ALA A 117 -0.60 -16.68 0.85
C ALA A 117 -1.90 -15.87 0.93
N ALA A 118 -1.79 -14.61 1.34
CA ALA A 118 -2.85 -13.60 1.33
C ALA A 118 -2.21 -12.28 0.88
N SER A 119 -1.83 -12.25 -0.39
CA SER A 119 -0.85 -11.28 -0.91
C SER A 119 -1.28 -9.84 -0.75
N GLY A 120 -2.60 -9.56 -0.78
CA GLY A 120 -3.06 -8.22 -1.08
C GLY A 120 -2.51 -7.77 -2.44
N ASP A 121 -2.16 -6.50 -2.53
CA ASP A 121 -1.58 -5.92 -3.75
C ASP A 121 -0.11 -6.35 -4.01
N LEU A 122 0.44 -5.95 -5.16
CA LEU A 122 1.76 -6.41 -5.63
C LEU A 122 2.97 -5.83 -4.88
N ARG A 123 2.79 -4.92 -3.91
CA ARG A 123 3.89 -4.09 -3.40
C ARG A 123 5.06 -4.88 -2.79
N ASN A 124 4.77 -5.96 -2.07
CA ASN A 124 5.80 -6.79 -1.43
C ASN A 124 6.56 -7.59 -2.49
N VAL A 125 5.87 -8.14 -3.50
CA VAL A 125 6.48 -8.84 -4.63
C VAL A 125 7.40 -7.90 -5.41
N LEU A 126 6.91 -6.70 -5.75
CA LEU A 126 7.68 -5.71 -6.49
C LEU A 126 8.92 -5.27 -5.73
N THR A 127 8.79 -4.96 -4.44
CA THR A 127 9.90 -4.55 -3.58
C THR A 127 10.93 -5.66 -3.45
N THR A 128 10.48 -6.89 -3.16
CA THR A 128 11.35 -8.07 -3.02
C THR A 128 12.18 -8.32 -4.28
N ILE A 129 11.55 -8.32 -5.45
CA ILE A 129 12.26 -8.55 -6.71
C ILE A 129 13.11 -7.33 -7.11
N ALA A 130 12.66 -6.09 -6.85
CA ALA A 130 13.46 -4.90 -7.12
C ALA A 130 14.74 -4.80 -6.28
N GLU A 131 14.71 -5.31 -5.04
CA GLU A 131 15.84 -5.31 -4.11
C GLU A 131 16.74 -6.55 -4.24
N LEU A 132 16.37 -7.55 -5.06
CA LEU A 132 17.23 -8.69 -5.34
C LEU A 132 18.57 -8.25 -5.95
N PRO A 133 19.72 -8.67 -5.37
CA PRO A 133 21.03 -8.35 -5.91
C PRO A 133 21.17 -8.76 -7.38
N SER A 134 21.89 -7.95 -8.14
CA SER A 134 22.23 -8.26 -9.53
C SER A 134 23.15 -9.47 -9.67
N SER A 135 23.89 -9.81 -8.60
CA SER A 135 24.73 -11.01 -8.52
C SER A 135 23.93 -12.32 -8.43
N TYR A 136 22.68 -12.27 -7.97
CA TYR A 136 21.85 -13.47 -7.85
C TYR A 136 21.30 -13.87 -9.23
N SER A 137 21.64 -15.05 -9.73
CA SER A 137 21.24 -15.50 -11.08
C SER A 137 20.45 -16.79 -11.08
N HIS A 138 19.94 -17.22 -9.92
CA HIS A 138 19.22 -18.48 -9.77
C HIS A 138 17.70 -18.29 -9.89
N PRO A 139 16.94 -19.37 -10.15
CA PRO A 139 15.49 -19.28 -10.31
C PRO A 139 14.80 -18.66 -9.09
N VAL A 140 13.75 -17.88 -9.34
CA VAL A 140 12.81 -17.41 -8.32
C VAL A 140 11.42 -17.84 -8.70
N GLU A 141 10.78 -18.60 -7.81
CA GLU A 141 9.40 -19.01 -7.95
C GLU A 141 8.54 -18.22 -6.96
N ILE A 142 7.60 -17.45 -7.46
CA ILE A 142 6.70 -16.60 -6.68
C ILE A 142 5.30 -17.18 -6.81
N THR A 143 4.76 -17.66 -5.69
CA THR A 143 3.36 -18.07 -5.59
C THR A 143 2.58 -17.01 -4.84
N MET A 144 1.48 -16.54 -5.43
CA MET A 144 0.59 -15.55 -4.83
C MET A 144 -0.83 -16.10 -4.75
N ASN A 145 -1.53 -15.75 -3.68
CA ASN A 145 -2.92 -16.09 -3.50
C ASN A 145 -3.64 -14.94 -2.78
N ASP A 146 -4.88 -14.71 -3.18
CA ASP A 146 -5.83 -13.93 -2.39
C ASP A 146 -7.22 -14.53 -2.53
N LYS A 147 -8.05 -14.37 -1.50
CA LYS A 147 -9.46 -14.80 -1.56
C LYS A 147 -10.30 -13.82 -2.37
N ASP A 148 -9.92 -12.53 -2.36
CA ASP A 148 -10.63 -11.49 -3.09
C ASP A 148 -10.21 -11.50 -4.56
N PHE A 149 -11.19 -11.79 -5.43
CA PHE A 149 -10.97 -11.86 -6.86
C PHE A 149 -10.47 -10.54 -7.46
N ASP A 150 -10.92 -9.39 -6.96
CA ASP A 150 -10.57 -8.08 -7.55
C ASP A 150 -9.07 -7.79 -7.35
N ILE A 151 -8.53 -8.22 -6.20
CA ILE A 151 -7.09 -8.14 -5.90
C ILE A 151 -6.30 -9.06 -6.84
N VAL A 152 -6.73 -10.32 -6.99
CA VAL A 152 -6.08 -11.28 -7.90
C VAL A 152 -6.08 -10.77 -9.34
N ALA A 153 -7.22 -10.26 -9.81
CA ALA A 153 -7.38 -9.71 -11.14
C ALA A 153 -6.44 -8.51 -11.38
N CYS A 154 -6.40 -7.55 -10.46
CA CYS A 154 -5.47 -6.41 -10.54
C CYS A 154 -4.01 -6.87 -10.61
N ASN A 155 -3.61 -7.80 -9.74
CA ASN A 155 -2.25 -8.32 -9.71
C ASN A 155 -1.87 -9.04 -11.01
N VAL A 156 -2.77 -9.87 -11.57
CA VAL A 156 -2.57 -10.53 -12.87
C VAL A 156 -2.37 -9.51 -13.99
N ILE A 157 -3.23 -8.49 -14.05
CA ILE A 157 -3.18 -7.45 -15.11
C ILE A 157 -1.87 -6.69 -15.04
N MET A 158 -1.46 -6.25 -13.85
CA MET A 158 -0.19 -5.55 -13.65
C MET A 158 1.03 -6.40 -14.03
N LEU A 159 1.03 -7.69 -13.64
CA LEU A 159 2.11 -8.62 -14.03
C LEU A 159 2.14 -8.87 -15.54
N LEU A 160 0.98 -9.03 -16.19
CA LEU A 160 0.90 -9.18 -17.64
C LEU A 160 1.42 -7.93 -18.36
N ILE A 161 1.09 -6.72 -17.90
CA ILE A 161 1.64 -5.48 -18.47
C ILE A 161 3.17 -5.47 -18.35
N ALA A 162 3.72 -5.81 -17.18
CA ALA A 162 5.16 -5.88 -16.95
C ALA A 162 5.88 -6.93 -17.82
N LEU A 163 5.19 -7.99 -18.22
CA LEU A 163 5.74 -9.09 -19.02
C LEU A 163 5.56 -8.91 -20.53
N VAL A 164 4.53 -8.17 -20.96
CA VAL A 164 4.12 -8.05 -22.37
C VAL A 164 4.55 -6.73 -23.01
N VAL A 165 4.66 -5.65 -22.24
CA VAL A 165 4.98 -4.31 -22.78
C VAL A 165 6.49 -4.11 -22.80
N ASP A 166 7.06 -4.02 -24.00
CA ASP A 166 8.52 -3.96 -24.20
C ASP A 166 9.15 -2.66 -23.68
N ASN A 167 8.44 -1.54 -23.81
CA ASN A 167 8.93 -0.25 -23.33
C ASN A 167 8.68 -0.13 -21.83
N THR A 168 9.76 -0.18 -21.04
CA THR A 168 9.72 -0.08 -19.57
C THR A 168 8.98 1.17 -19.09
N ASP A 169 9.21 2.33 -19.68
CA ASP A 169 8.61 3.60 -19.23
C ASP A 169 7.08 3.57 -19.43
N VAL A 170 6.64 3.07 -20.58
CA VAL A 170 5.22 2.90 -20.91
C VAL A 170 4.57 1.87 -19.97
N ALA A 171 5.23 0.74 -19.72
CA ALA A 171 4.74 -0.29 -18.81
C ALA A 171 4.57 0.26 -17.38
N VAL A 172 5.59 0.95 -16.86
CA VAL A 172 5.56 1.51 -15.50
C VAL A 172 4.46 2.56 -15.35
N ASP A 173 4.35 3.51 -16.28
CA ASP A 173 3.30 4.54 -16.20
C ASP A 173 1.90 3.89 -16.26
N CYS A 174 1.70 2.93 -17.17
CA CYS A 174 0.45 2.20 -17.32
C CYS A 174 0.06 1.47 -16.04
N ILE A 175 0.99 0.73 -15.43
CA ILE A 175 0.76 0.02 -14.16
C ILE A 175 0.42 0.99 -13.04
N ILE A 176 1.15 2.11 -12.90
CA ILE A 176 0.86 3.10 -11.84
C ILE A 176 -0.56 3.68 -12.00
N HIS A 177 -0.97 3.99 -13.22
CA HIS A 177 -2.30 4.55 -13.48
C HIS A 177 -3.40 3.53 -13.19
N ILE A 178 -3.23 2.29 -13.65
CA ILE A 178 -4.17 1.19 -13.41
C ILE A 178 -4.26 0.88 -11.92
N TRP A 179 -3.14 0.92 -11.20
CA TRP A 179 -3.15 0.59 -9.78
C TRP A 179 -3.77 1.69 -8.93
N TYR A 180 -3.40 2.95 -9.14
CA TYR A 180 -3.66 4.02 -8.16
C TYR A 180 -4.53 5.18 -8.64
N SER A 181 -4.92 5.22 -9.92
CA SER A 181 -5.70 6.33 -10.47
C SER A 181 -7.12 5.91 -10.84
N SER A 182 -8.12 6.71 -10.48
CA SER A 182 -9.53 6.44 -10.81
C SER A 182 -9.84 6.63 -12.29
N LEU A 183 -9.10 7.51 -12.97
CA LEU A 183 -9.15 7.63 -14.42
C LEU A 183 -7.77 7.28 -14.97
N ILE A 184 -7.72 6.76 -16.19
CA ILE A 184 -6.50 6.42 -16.93
C ILE A 184 -6.48 7.14 -18.27
N ARG A 185 -5.33 7.13 -18.95
CA ARG A 185 -5.21 7.71 -20.30
C ARG A 185 -5.80 6.73 -21.32
N LYS A 186 -6.22 7.26 -22.46
CA LYS A 186 -6.63 6.42 -23.60
C LYS A 186 -5.55 5.41 -24.00
N ALA A 187 -4.28 5.84 -24.00
CA ALA A 187 -3.14 4.96 -24.26
C ALA A 187 -3.00 3.80 -23.25
N ASP A 188 -3.34 4.02 -21.98
CA ASP A 188 -3.31 2.96 -20.96
C ASP A 188 -4.44 1.94 -21.20
N LEU A 189 -5.65 2.43 -21.54
CA LEU A 189 -6.77 1.57 -21.92
C LEU A 189 -6.48 0.79 -23.21
N ASP A 190 -5.82 1.40 -24.18
CA ASP A 190 -5.42 0.73 -25.43
C ASP A 190 -4.42 -0.41 -25.16
N ILE A 191 -3.51 -0.27 -24.19
CA ILE A 191 -2.64 -1.37 -23.74
C ILE A 191 -3.49 -2.52 -23.19
N LEU A 192 -4.46 -2.24 -22.31
CA LEU A 192 -5.36 -3.27 -21.78
C LEU A 192 -6.11 -3.98 -22.91
N GLN A 193 -6.71 -3.23 -23.83
CA GLN A 193 -7.55 -3.77 -24.89
C GLN A 193 -6.77 -4.50 -25.98
N GLN A 194 -5.59 -4.01 -26.36
CA GLN A 194 -4.85 -4.53 -27.52
C GLN A 194 -3.77 -5.54 -27.13
N ARG A 195 -3.22 -5.46 -25.92
CA ARG A 195 -2.09 -6.32 -25.48
C ARG A 195 -2.49 -7.36 -24.45
N ILE A 196 -3.40 -7.01 -23.53
CA ILE A 196 -3.74 -7.89 -22.40
C ILE A 196 -5.02 -8.68 -22.67
N ARG A 197 -6.08 -8.03 -23.14
CA ARG A 197 -7.38 -8.67 -23.43
C ARG A 197 -7.25 -9.91 -24.31
N PRO A 198 -6.51 -9.92 -25.44
CA PRO A 198 -6.44 -11.11 -26.29
C PRO A 198 -5.89 -12.35 -25.56
N LEU A 199 -4.99 -12.17 -24.60
CA LEU A 199 -4.41 -13.27 -23.82
C LEU A 199 -5.45 -13.94 -22.91
N ILE A 200 -6.42 -13.18 -22.41
CA ILE A 200 -7.50 -13.65 -21.53
C ILE A 200 -8.66 -14.19 -22.38
N GLU A 201 -9.03 -13.48 -23.43
CA GLU A 201 -10.10 -13.85 -24.37
C GLU A 201 -9.84 -15.23 -25.00
N GLU A 202 -8.60 -15.50 -25.43
CA GLU A 202 -8.19 -16.82 -25.93
C GLU A 202 -8.47 -17.95 -24.91
N VAL A 203 -8.28 -17.67 -23.61
CA VAL A 203 -8.54 -18.66 -22.55
C VAL A 203 -10.05 -18.84 -22.39
N CYS A 204 -10.81 -17.74 -22.28
CA CYS A 204 -12.26 -17.76 -22.10
C CYS A 204 -12.97 -18.50 -23.25
N GLU A 205 -12.54 -18.29 -24.50
CA GLU A 205 -13.07 -19.00 -25.67
C GLU A 205 -12.84 -20.51 -25.58
N LYS A 206 -11.62 -20.94 -25.19
CA LYS A 206 -11.26 -22.35 -25.05
C LYS A 206 -12.02 -23.08 -23.93
N ILE A 207 -12.46 -22.35 -22.91
CA ILE A 207 -13.13 -22.92 -21.74
C ILE A 207 -14.63 -22.66 -21.74
N ARG A 208 -15.20 -22.13 -22.83
CA ARG A 208 -16.60 -21.67 -22.90
C ARG A 208 -17.61 -22.74 -22.47
N ASP A 209 -17.34 -24.00 -22.82
CA ASP A 209 -18.23 -25.15 -22.56
C ASP A 209 -17.98 -25.80 -21.18
N LYS A 210 -17.04 -25.28 -20.39
CA LYS A 210 -16.78 -25.76 -19.03
C LYS A 210 -17.80 -25.18 -18.05
N THR A 211 -18.12 -25.95 -17.00
CA THR A 211 -19.04 -25.50 -15.96
C THR A 211 -18.44 -24.33 -15.18
N PRO A 212 -19.26 -23.38 -14.67
CA PRO A 212 -18.77 -22.19 -13.98
C PRO A 212 -17.80 -22.46 -12.81
N GLY A 213 -18.00 -23.57 -12.07
CA GLY A 213 -17.14 -23.97 -10.95
C GLY A 213 -15.88 -24.75 -11.33
N SER A 214 -15.66 -25.05 -12.62
CA SER A 214 -14.48 -25.78 -13.08
C SER A 214 -13.22 -24.97 -12.82
N VAL A 215 -12.26 -25.54 -12.07
CA VAL A 215 -10.95 -24.93 -11.82
C VAL A 215 -10.03 -25.21 -13.01
N LEU A 216 -9.51 -24.15 -13.62
CA LEU A 216 -8.78 -24.18 -14.88
C LEU A 216 -7.50 -23.38 -14.75
N ALA A 217 -6.45 -23.82 -15.44
CA ALA A 217 -5.15 -23.19 -15.39
C ALA A 217 -4.64 -22.84 -16.79
N LYS A 218 -4.07 -21.64 -16.94
CA LYS A 218 -3.29 -21.23 -18.11
C LYS A 218 -1.89 -20.85 -17.66
N THR A 219 -0.90 -21.19 -18.49
CA THR A 219 0.47 -20.71 -18.33
C THR A 219 0.88 -19.96 -19.60
N TRP A 220 1.29 -18.71 -19.43
CA TRP A 220 1.93 -17.89 -20.47
C TRP A 220 3.45 -17.93 -20.26
N GLN A 221 4.20 -18.01 -21.36
CA GLN A 221 5.66 -18.09 -21.38
C GLN A 221 6.25 -16.83 -22.02
N PHE A 222 7.25 -16.23 -21.37
CA PHE A 222 7.88 -14.97 -21.74
C PHE A 222 9.42 -15.09 -21.65
N GLY A 223 10.00 -15.90 -22.54
CA GLY A 223 11.43 -16.25 -22.46
C GLY A 223 11.72 -17.11 -21.22
N GLN A 224 12.62 -16.66 -20.34
CA GLN A 224 12.92 -17.35 -19.07
C GLN A 224 11.91 -17.06 -17.94
N ARG A 225 10.81 -16.36 -18.26
CA ARG A 225 9.79 -15.98 -17.30
C ARG A 225 8.47 -16.64 -17.64
N SER A 226 7.66 -16.96 -16.65
CA SER A 226 6.33 -17.53 -16.88
C SER A 226 5.31 -16.99 -15.88
N LEU A 227 4.06 -16.94 -16.32
CA LEU A 227 2.91 -16.61 -15.49
C LEU A 227 1.89 -17.75 -15.60
N ARG A 228 1.64 -18.44 -14.50
CA ARG A 228 0.57 -19.43 -14.37
C ARG A 228 -0.55 -18.84 -13.54
N LEU A 229 -1.76 -18.84 -14.07
CA LEU A 229 -2.97 -18.40 -13.39
C LEU A 229 -3.94 -19.57 -13.27
N VAL A 230 -4.46 -19.80 -12.06
CA VAL A 230 -5.42 -20.85 -11.75
C VAL A 230 -6.67 -20.21 -11.16
N LEU A 231 -7.79 -20.29 -11.90
CA LEU A 231 -9.07 -19.68 -11.54
C LEU A 231 -10.22 -20.63 -11.85
N GLN A 232 -11.36 -20.44 -11.19
CA GLN A 232 -12.63 -21.01 -11.65
C GLN A 232 -13.03 -20.39 -12.99
N LYS A 233 -13.80 -21.13 -13.81
CA LYS A 233 -14.31 -20.63 -15.10
C LYS A 233 -15.05 -19.29 -14.97
N SER A 234 -15.92 -19.15 -13.97
CA SER A 234 -16.62 -17.89 -13.68
C SER A 234 -15.66 -16.72 -13.41
N SER A 235 -14.54 -16.99 -12.74
CA SER A 235 -13.52 -16.00 -12.44
C SER A 235 -12.68 -15.64 -13.67
N TRP A 236 -12.47 -16.58 -14.61
CA TRP A 236 -11.90 -16.28 -15.92
C TRP A 236 -12.81 -15.34 -16.74
N ASP A 237 -14.11 -15.63 -16.77
CA ASP A 237 -15.09 -14.76 -17.45
C ASP A 237 -15.09 -13.35 -16.84
N ASN A 238 -15.08 -13.27 -15.50
CA ASN A 238 -15.00 -12.00 -14.79
C ASN A 238 -13.68 -11.26 -15.05
N LEU A 239 -12.56 -11.96 -15.19
CA LEU A 239 -11.27 -11.31 -15.48
C LEU A 239 -11.28 -10.62 -16.84
N LEU A 240 -11.99 -11.17 -17.82
CA LEU A 240 -12.15 -10.55 -19.13
C LEU A 240 -12.92 -9.21 -19.04
N SER A 241 -13.83 -9.06 -18.08
CA SER A 241 -14.59 -7.82 -17.90
C SER A 241 -13.71 -6.65 -17.42
N PHE A 242 -12.63 -6.92 -16.69
CA PHE A 242 -11.66 -5.92 -16.21
C PHE A 242 -10.88 -5.22 -17.34
N MET A 243 -11.03 -5.69 -18.59
CA MET A 243 -10.44 -5.05 -19.78
C MET A 243 -11.32 -3.93 -20.36
N ASN A 244 -12.54 -3.77 -19.84
CA ASN A 244 -13.52 -2.84 -20.39
C ASN A 244 -14.09 -1.95 -19.30
N THR A 245 -14.22 -0.67 -19.61
CA THR A 245 -14.98 0.26 -18.77
C THR A 245 -16.45 -0.19 -18.72
N PRO A 246 -17.11 -0.16 -17.53
CA PRO A 246 -18.53 -0.42 -17.43
C PRO A 246 -19.34 0.43 -18.41
N GLU A 247 -20.28 -0.22 -19.11
CA GLU A 247 -21.10 0.46 -20.13
C GLU A 247 -21.85 1.65 -19.51
N GLY A 248 -21.78 2.81 -20.18
CA GLY A 248 -22.42 4.04 -19.71
C GLY A 248 -21.66 4.82 -18.63
N LEU A 249 -20.55 4.29 -18.08
CA LEU A 249 -19.74 5.01 -17.11
C LEU A 249 -18.84 6.03 -17.81
N SER A 250 -19.19 7.32 -17.73
CA SER A 250 -18.32 8.41 -18.19
C SER A 250 -17.30 8.81 -17.12
N ALA A 251 -16.21 9.49 -17.49
CA ALA A 251 -15.26 10.05 -16.51
C ALA A 251 -15.91 11.01 -15.50
N LYS A 252 -16.90 11.80 -15.95
CA LYS A 252 -17.66 12.70 -15.07
C LYS A 252 -18.42 11.91 -14.02
N GLU A 253 -19.05 10.82 -14.44
CA GLU A 253 -19.86 9.96 -13.58
C GLU A 253 -18.99 9.15 -12.61
N ALA A 254 -17.90 8.56 -13.10
CA ALA A 254 -16.91 7.88 -12.26
C ALA A 254 -16.36 8.81 -11.16
N ASN A 255 -16.03 10.06 -11.50
CA ASN A 255 -15.58 11.03 -10.51
C ASN A 255 -16.70 11.42 -9.54
N ARG A 256 -17.95 11.52 -9.99
CA ARG A 256 -19.11 11.80 -9.12
C ARG A 256 -19.27 10.71 -8.06
N ILE A 257 -19.27 9.43 -8.47
CA ILE A 257 -19.39 8.26 -7.59
C ILE A 257 -18.25 8.23 -6.57
N ARG A 258 -17.00 8.38 -7.03
CA ARG A 258 -15.83 8.41 -6.15
C ARG A 258 -15.90 9.55 -5.14
N ARG A 259 -16.29 10.76 -5.56
CA ARG A 259 -16.39 11.93 -4.66
C ARG A 259 -17.54 11.81 -3.66
N ALA A 260 -18.63 11.13 -4.02
CA ALA A 260 -19.71 10.83 -3.09
C ALA A 260 -19.22 10.00 -1.88
N VAL A 261 -18.13 9.25 -2.04
CA VAL A 261 -17.46 8.53 -0.95
C VAL A 261 -16.32 9.35 -0.33
N THR A 262 -15.31 9.67 -1.14
CA THR A 262 -14.02 10.25 -0.67
C THR A 262 -14.11 11.69 -0.17
N LEU A 263 -15.17 12.42 -0.54
CA LEU A 263 -15.45 13.80 -0.15
C LEU A 263 -16.84 13.98 0.48
N ALA A 264 -17.47 12.89 0.95
CA ALA A 264 -18.78 12.95 1.60
C ALA A 264 -18.82 13.98 2.74
N GLU A 265 -19.86 14.80 2.82
CA GLU A 265 -19.94 15.86 3.84
C GLU A 265 -19.97 15.28 5.26
N SER A 266 -20.65 14.14 5.45
CA SER A 266 -20.69 13.40 6.72
C SER A 266 -19.32 12.90 7.20
N ARG A 267 -18.31 12.88 6.32
CA ARG A 267 -16.95 12.41 6.61
C ARG A 267 -15.91 13.54 6.70
N LYS A 268 -16.35 14.79 6.63
CA LYS A 268 -15.48 15.97 6.64
C LYS A 268 -14.57 16.03 7.87
N ASP A 269 -15.09 15.76 9.06
CA ASP A 269 -14.28 15.79 10.29
C ASP A 269 -13.21 14.71 10.32
N TYR A 270 -13.49 13.54 9.76
CA TYR A 270 -12.49 12.46 9.67
C TYR A 270 -11.35 12.87 8.73
N ARG A 271 -11.66 13.55 7.63
CA ARG A 271 -10.65 14.10 6.70
C ARG A 271 -9.83 15.22 7.35
N ASP A 272 -10.50 16.18 7.97
CA ASP A 272 -9.86 17.32 8.63
C ASP A 272 -8.94 16.86 9.78
N ARG A 273 -9.32 15.80 10.50
CA ARG A 273 -8.46 15.16 11.51
C ARG A 273 -7.18 14.60 10.90
N HIS A 274 -7.27 13.99 9.72
CA HIS A 274 -6.08 13.53 8.99
C HIS A 274 -5.20 14.71 8.53
N LEU A 275 -5.81 15.78 8.02
CA LEU A 275 -5.10 16.97 7.54
C LEU A 275 -4.41 17.75 8.67
N LEU A 276 -4.91 17.64 9.91
CA LEU A 276 -4.34 18.28 11.10
C LEU A 276 -2.86 17.97 11.32
N PHE A 277 -2.41 16.78 10.97
CA PHE A 277 -1.02 16.33 11.12
C PHE A 277 -0.16 16.59 9.88
N GLN A 278 -0.74 17.18 8.83
CA GLN A 278 -0.05 17.38 7.57
C GLN A 278 0.56 18.79 7.47
N PRO A 279 1.80 18.91 6.98
CA PRO A 279 2.39 20.19 6.59
C PRO A 279 1.48 20.98 5.62
N PRO A 280 1.53 22.32 5.62
CA PRO A 280 0.54 23.15 4.92
C PRO A 280 0.38 22.80 3.43
N SER A 281 1.47 22.78 2.65
CA SER A 281 1.40 22.42 1.23
C SER A 281 0.96 20.97 0.98
N ARG A 282 1.27 20.04 1.90
CA ARG A 282 0.84 18.64 1.76
C ARG A 282 -0.66 18.48 1.89
N ARG A 283 -1.34 19.34 2.66
CA ARG A 283 -2.81 19.36 2.75
C ARG A 283 -3.44 19.65 1.39
N ILE A 284 -2.88 20.60 0.63
CA ILE A 284 -3.33 20.91 -0.74
C ILE A 284 -3.14 19.69 -1.66
N ALA A 285 -1.97 19.03 -1.61
CA ALA A 285 -1.71 17.85 -2.42
C ALA A 285 -2.68 16.69 -2.09
N LYS A 286 -2.96 16.44 -0.81
CA LYS A 286 -3.95 15.45 -0.35
C LYS A 286 -5.37 15.79 -0.78
N GLN A 287 -5.75 17.06 -0.69
CA GLN A 287 -7.06 17.50 -1.15
C GLN A 287 -7.21 17.26 -2.65
N ARG A 288 -6.19 17.59 -3.45
CA ARG A 288 -6.24 17.37 -4.91
C ARG A 288 -6.39 15.90 -5.29
N PHE A 289 -5.63 15.00 -4.66
CA PHE A 289 -5.80 13.56 -4.87
C PHE A 289 -7.23 13.10 -4.53
N ARG A 290 -7.84 13.64 -3.46
CA ARG A 290 -9.25 13.34 -3.14
C ARG A 290 -10.25 13.96 -4.13
N GLU A 291 -9.90 15.02 -4.84
CA GLU A 291 -10.78 15.69 -5.80
C GLU A 291 -10.77 15.06 -7.19
N ASP A 292 -9.61 14.56 -7.65
CA ASP A 292 -9.47 13.96 -8.98
C ASP A 292 -9.17 12.46 -8.98
N GLY A 293 -8.66 11.90 -7.88
CA GLY A 293 -8.34 10.48 -7.76
C GLY A 293 -7.14 10.04 -8.59
N LEU A 294 -6.20 10.93 -8.91
CA LEU A 294 -5.07 10.62 -9.79
C LEU A 294 -3.73 10.64 -9.05
N LEU A 295 -3.00 9.52 -9.04
CA LEU A 295 -1.64 9.46 -8.53
C LEU A 295 -0.67 10.05 -9.57
N LEU A 296 -0.41 11.35 -9.47
CA LEU A 296 0.48 12.09 -10.36
C LEU A 296 1.22 13.17 -9.58
N PRO A 297 2.42 13.60 -10.03
CA PRO A 297 3.01 14.84 -9.56
C PRO A 297 2.01 16.00 -9.70
N PHE A 298 2.01 16.90 -8.72
CA PHE A 298 1.02 17.98 -8.62
C PHE A 298 1.03 18.86 -9.88
N GLY A 299 2.22 19.12 -10.44
CA GLY A 299 2.37 19.90 -11.67
C GLY A 299 2.03 19.15 -12.97
N SER A 300 1.75 17.86 -12.95
CA SER A 300 1.53 17.06 -14.17
C SER A 300 0.20 17.33 -14.85
N ARG A 301 0.17 17.09 -16.16
CA ARG A 301 -1.04 17.14 -17.00
C ARG A 301 -2.09 16.15 -16.53
N ARG A 302 -3.35 16.58 -16.57
CA ARG A 302 -4.52 15.78 -16.14
C ARG A 302 -5.59 15.67 -17.22
N ASP A 303 -5.47 16.44 -18.29
CA ASP A 303 -6.44 16.51 -19.37
C ASP A 303 -6.49 15.24 -20.23
N GLU A 304 -5.46 14.39 -20.15
CA GLU A 304 -5.38 13.10 -20.85
C GLU A 304 -6.08 11.95 -20.10
N PHE A 305 -6.40 12.13 -18.81
CA PHE A 305 -7.01 11.11 -17.96
C PHE A 305 -8.54 11.19 -18.06
N ARG A 306 -9.09 10.50 -19.07
CA ARG A 306 -10.51 10.60 -19.45
C ARG A 306 -11.25 9.27 -19.46
N GLU A 307 -10.55 8.16 -19.28
CA GLU A 307 -11.16 6.84 -19.27
C GLU A 307 -11.31 6.38 -17.82
N PRO A 308 -12.51 6.00 -17.35
CA PRO A 308 -12.63 5.34 -16.06
C PRO A 308 -11.77 4.08 -16.01
N ASN A 309 -11.08 3.88 -14.89
CA ASN A 309 -10.19 2.74 -14.73
C ASN A 309 -11.00 1.44 -14.55
N PRO A 310 -10.96 0.49 -15.50
CA PRO A 310 -11.77 -0.72 -15.43
C PRO A 310 -11.29 -1.72 -14.37
N THR A 311 -10.10 -1.52 -13.81
CA THR A 311 -9.57 -2.33 -12.69
C THR A 311 -10.00 -1.81 -11.32
N ILE A 312 -10.67 -0.66 -11.26
CA ILE A 312 -11.26 -0.10 -10.03
C ILE A 312 -12.79 -0.01 -10.15
N PHE A 313 -13.31 0.42 -11.31
CA PHE A 313 -14.74 0.53 -11.52
C PHE A 313 -15.31 -0.74 -12.14
N HIS A 314 -16.00 -1.54 -11.32
CA HIS A 314 -16.69 -2.77 -11.75
C HIS A 314 -18.20 -2.62 -11.88
N SER A 315 -18.77 -1.52 -11.37
CA SER A 315 -20.16 -1.14 -11.53
C SER A 315 -20.28 0.34 -11.89
N THR A 316 -21.48 0.76 -12.29
CA THR A 316 -21.78 2.14 -12.68
C THR A 316 -22.25 3.01 -11.51
N ASP A 317 -22.29 2.48 -10.28
CA ASP A 317 -22.95 3.11 -9.14
C ASP A 317 -22.12 3.11 -7.84
N ALA A 318 -21.01 2.39 -7.76
CA ALA A 318 -20.24 2.22 -6.52
C ALA A 318 -18.74 2.50 -6.66
N TRP A 319 -18.17 3.12 -5.62
CA TRP A 319 -16.73 3.18 -5.42
C TRP A 319 -16.33 2.02 -4.49
N PRO A 320 -15.39 1.15 -4.88
CA PRO A 320 -15.17 -0.13 -4.20
C PRO A 320 -14.42 -0.01 -2.87
N MET A 321 -13.73 1.11 -2.63
CA MET A 321 -12.81 1.27 -1.50
C MET A 321 -13.38 2.20 -0.40
N PRO A 322 -12.82 2.15 0.82
CA PRO A 322 -13.15 3.09 1.89
C PRO A 322 -12.86 4.56 1.54
N ASP A 323 -13.50 5.47 2.26
CA ASP A 323 -13.31 6.93 2.12
C ASP A 323 -11.90 7.44 2.48
N ASN A 324 -11.16 6.64 3.24
CA ASN A 324 -9.80 6.93 3.68
C ASN A 324 -8.72 6.15 2.92
N ALA A 325 -9.05 5.39 1.87
CA ALA A 325 -8.07 4.71 1.04
C ALA A 325 -7.06 5.72 0.46
N ASP A 326 -5.77 5.46 0.64
CA ASP A 326 -4.67 6.34 0.23
C ASP A 326 -3.46 5.48 -0.19
N PRO A 327 -2.98 5.59 -1.44
CA PRO A 327 -1.82 4.83 -1.91
C PRO A 327 -0.57 5.01 -1.04
N LEU A 328 -0.45 6.14 -0.34
CA LEU A 328 0.67 6.40 0.58
C LEU A 328 0.78 5.36 1.71
N ASN A 329 -0.32 4.70 2.09
CA ASN A 329 -0.33 3.71 3.16
C ASN A 329 0.40 2.43 2.78
N GLY A 330 0.55 2.17 1.48
CA GLY A 330 1.22 0.99 0.96
C GLY A 330 2.74 1.09 0.90
N TRP A 331 3.31 2.26 1.19
CA TRP A 331 4.73 2.53 0.98
C TRP A 331 5.39 3.15 2.21
N SER A 332 6.69 2.92 2.37
CA SER A 332 7.43 3.49 3.49
C SER A 332 7.40 5.02 3.42
N THR A 333 6.73 5.66 4.39
CA THR A 333 6.68 7.13 4.48
C THR A 333 8.08 7.73 4.48
N ARG A 334 9.07 7.02 5.07
CA ARG A 334 10.48 7.43 5.03
C ARG A 334 10.98 7.51 3.60
N GLN A 335 10.90 6.42 2.84
CA GLN A 335 11.45 6.33 1.49
C GLN A 335 10.75 7.29 0.55
N VAL A 336 9.41 7.41 0.66
CA VAL A 336 8.63 8.39 -0.10
C VAL A 336 9.09 9.82 0.20
N GLU A 337 9.23 10.21 1.47
CA GLU A 337 9.68 11.57 1.82
C GLU A 337 11.09 11.89 1.30
N TYR A 338 12.00 10.91 1.29
CA TYR A 338 13.35 11.05 0.78
C TYR A 338 13.45 10.93 -0.75
N CYS A 339 12.40 10.49 -1.43
CA CYS A 339 12.37 10.41 -2.89
C CYS A 339 12.63 11.80 -3.50
N ASP A 340 13.53 11.86 -4.48
CA ASP A 340 13.88 13.11 -5.16
C ASP A 340 12.76 13.53 -6.12
N THR A 341 12.27 14.74 -5.91
CA THR A 341 11.29 15.43 -6.77
C THR A 341 11.85 16.73 -7.32
N GLY A 342 13.19 16.88 -7.29
CA GLY A 342 13.85 18.14 -7.53
C GLY A 342 13.34 19.22 -6.57
N PRO A 343 13.14 20.46 -7.05
CA PRO A 343 12.72 21.57 -6.19
C PRO A 343 11.28 21.47 -5.64
N ALA A 344 10.45 20.51 -6.06
CA ALA A 344 9.07 20.34 -5.62
C ALA A 344 9.00 19.48 -4.35
N THR A 345 9.65 19.95 -3.29
CA THR A 345 9.89 19.17 -2.07
C THR A 345 8.63 18.94 -1.24
N ALA A 346 7.54 19.67 -1.48
CA ALA A 346 6.29 19.53 -0.74
C ALA A 346 5.24 18.64 -1.43
N ASP A 347 5.50 18.20 -2.66
CA ASP A 347 4.58 17.37 -3.44
C ASP A 347 4.67 15.89 -3.01
N ILE A 348 3.87 15.52 -2.00
CA ILE A 348 3.91 14.17 -1.43
C ILE A 348 3.42 13.09 -2.41
N TYR A 349 2.46 13.39 -3.30
CA TYR A 349 2.00 12.43 -4.31
C TYR A 349 2.95 12.36 -5.51
N GLY A 350 3.62 13.45 -5.85
CA GLY A 350 4.76 13.40 -6.78
C GLY A 350 5.90 12.53 -6.23
N LYS A 351 6.26 12.72 -4.95
CA LYS A 351 7.24 11.88 -4.27
C LYS A 351 6.84 10.40 -4.29
N LEU A 352 5.56 10.10 -4.02
CA LEU A 352 5.06 8.73 -4.12
C LEU A 352 5.15 8.22 -5.56
N PHE A 353 4.66 8.97 -6.54
CA PHE A 353 4.68 8.60 -7.95
C PHE A 353 6.09 8.19 -8.39
N TYR A 354 7.10 9.02 -8.09
CA TYR A 354 8.47 8.73 -8.49
C TYR A 354 9.12 7.59 -7.69
N HIS A 355 8.76 7.43 -6.41
CA HIS A 355 9.23 6.30 -5.62
C HIS A 355 8.71 4.98 -6.21
N VAL A 356 7.39 4.88 -6.46
CA VAL A 356 6.78 3.70 -7.09
C VAL A 356 7.34 3.48 -8.49
N ASN A 357 7.51 4.54 -9.29
CA ASN A 357 8.13 4.48 -10.61
C ASN A 357 9.54 3.87 -10.54
N SER A 358 10.36 4.29 -9.57
CA SER A 358 11.70 3.76 -9.36
C SER A 358 11.69 2.27 -8.98
N VAL A 359 10.82 1.87 -8.04
CA VAL A 359 10.68 0.46 -7.62
C VAL A 359 10.22 -0.40 -8.79
N MET A 360 9.22 0.05 -9.55
CA MET A 360 8.69 -0.65 -10.73
C MET A 360 9.73 -0.78 -11.84
N ARG A 361 10.51 0.27 -12.11
CA ARG A 361 11.61 0.20 -13.08
C ARG A 361 12.65 -0.81 -12.64
N ALA A 362 13.06 -0.78 -11.37
CA ALA A 362 14.01 -1.75 -10.83
C ALA A 362 13.45 -3.18 -10.92
N PHE A 363 12.16 -3.37 -10.62
CA PHE A 363 11.46 -4.63 -10.80
C PHE A 363 11.51 -5.14 -12.25
N ILE A 364 11.08 -4.35 -13.24
CA ILE A 364 11.05 -4.76 -14.64
C ILE A 364 12.47 -5.03 -15.17
N LEU A 365 13.44 -4.18 -14.83
CA LEU A 365 14.84 -4.37 -15.20
C LEU A 365 15.38 -5.66 -14.60
N ARG A 366 15.12 -5.91 -13.32
CA ARG A 366 15.55 -7.14 -12.66
C ARG A 366 14.90 -8.36 -13.30
N LEU A 367 13.59 -8.30 -13.52
CA LEU A 367 12.81 -9.36 -14.13
C LEU A 367 13.35 -9.72 -15.52
N SER A 368 13.83 -8.76 -16.31
CA SER A 368 14.39 -9.00 -17.65
C SER A 368 15.62 -9.92 -17.68
N THR A 369 16.32 -10.07 -16.55
CA THR A 369 17.53 -10.90 -16.40
C THR A 369 17.32 -12.12 -15.51
N LEU A 370 16.13 -12.26 -14.92
CA LEU A 370 15.83 -13.31 -13.94
C LEU A 370 15.05 -14.45 -14.59
N GLN A 371 15.38 -15.68 -14.21
CA GLN A 371 14.48 -16.80 -14.40
C GLN A 371 13.39 -16.74 -13.32
N ALA A 372 12.20 -16.23 -13.69
CA ALA A 372 11.11 -15.98 -12.75
C ALA A 372 9.84 -16.76 -13.12
N VAL A 373 9.26 -17.46 -12.15
CA VAL A 373 8.00 -18.21 -12.32
C VAL A 373 6.96 -17.63 -11.38
N PHE A 374 5.90 -17.05 -11.93
CA PHE A 374 4.75 -16.57 -11.15
C PHE A 374 3.62 -17.61 -11.20
N ARG A 375 3.05 -17.94 -10.04
CA ARG A 375 1.85 -18.75 -9.91
C ARG A 375 0.82 -17.99 -9.10
N LEU A 376 -0.36 -17.72 -9.66
CA LEU A 376 -1.43 -17.01 -8.98
C LEU A 376 -2.67 -17.88 -8.83
N PHE A 377 -3.27 -17.80 -7.65
CA PHE A 377 -4.47 -18.51 -7.25
C PHE A 377 -5.51 -17.53 -6.70
N GLN A 378 -6.78 -17.89 -6.82
CA GLN A 378 -7.88 -17.23 -6.13
C GLN A 378 -8.59 -18.24 -5.23
N THR A 379 -8.18 -18.31 -3.97
CA THR A 379 -8.79 -19.21 -2.98
C THR A 379 -8.56 -18.70 -1.56
N ASP A 380 -9.31 -19.27 -0.60
CA ASP A 380 -9.01 -19.04 0.80
C ASP A 380 -7.63 -19.63 1.13
N ALA A 381 -6.79 -18.89 1.86
CA ALA A 381 -5.44 -19.34 2.21
C ALA A 381 -5.45 -20.68 2.97
N ALA A 382 -6.51 -20.98 3.72
CA ALA A 382 -6.65 -22.26 4.42
C ALA A 382 -7.02 -23.43 3.49
N GLU A 383 -7.54 -23.16 2.30
CA GLU A 383 -7.81 -24.15 1.26
C GLU A 383 -6.65 -24.27 0.27
N LEU A 384 -5.88 -23.20 0.05
CA LEU A 384 -4.71 -23.17 -0.82
C LEU A 384 -3.71 -24.28 -0.47
N VAL A 385 -3.44 -24.47 0.82
CA VAL A 385 -2.49 -25.48 1.33
C VAL A 385 -2.90 -26.93 1.05
N LYS A 386 -4.16 -27.17 0.72
CA LYS A 386 -4.66 -28.49 0.29
C LYS A 386 -4.45 -28.74 -1.20
N SER A 387 -4.04 -27.70 -1.94
CA SER A 387 -3.80 -27.80 -3.37
C SER A 387 -2.58 -28.67 -3.64
N PRO A 388 -2.63 -29.62 -4.59
CA PRO A 388 -1.45 -30.37 -5.02
C PRO A 388 -0.39 -29.49 -5.70
N ASN A 389 -0.70 -28.20 -5.92
CA ASN A 389 0.23 -27.23 -6.48
C ASN A 389 1.21 -26.64 -5.45
N LEU A 390 1.02 -26.90 -4.15
CA LEU A 390 1.96 -26.51 -3.10
C LEU A 390 2.72 -27.73 -2.58
N GLU A 391 4.05 -27.66 -2.66
CA GLU A 391 4.94 -28.71 -2.19
C GLU A 391 5.36 -28.42 -0.74
N ALA A 392 5.19 -29.40 0.14
CA ALA A 392 5.66 -29.31 1.52
C ALA A 392 7.19 -29.17 1.57
N GLY A 393 7.72 -28.44 2.56
CA GLY A 393 9.16 -28.32 2.73
C GLY A 393 9.88 -27.52 1.64
N SER A 394 9.17 -26.70 0.84
CA SER A 394 9.73 -26.15 -0.39
C SER A 394 9.94 -24.63 -0.39
N PHE A 395 9.29 -23.88 0.50
CA PHE A 395 9.33 -22.42 0.51
C PHE A 395 10.45 -21.87 1.40
N SER A 396 11.23 -20.95 0.84
CA SER A 396 12.24 -20.16 1.57
C SER A 396 11.60 -19.02 2.35
N ARG A 397 10.49 -18.47 1.85
CA ARG A 397 9.69 -17.44 2.53
C ARG A 397 8.21 -17.70 2.37
N ILE A 398 7.47 -17.48 3.44
CA ILE A 398 6.02 -17.41 3.42
C ILE A 398 5.60 -16.12 4.11
N GLU A 399 4.80 -15.30 3.44
CA GLU A 399 4.20 -14.09 3.98
C GLU A 399 2.67 -14.24 3.87
N VAL A 400 1.98 -13.95 4.96
CA VAL A 400 0.54 -14.26 5.09
C VAL A 400 -0.31 -13.04 5.43
N SER A 401 0.27 -11.84 5.38
CA SER A 401 -0.38 -10.59 5.79
C SER A 401 -1.00 -10.75 7.19
N ASN A 402 -2.18 -10.17 7.40
CA ASN A 402 -2.89 -10.12 8.66
C ASN A 402 -3.89 -11.27 8.87
N ILE A 403 -3.83 -12.37 8.10
CA ILE A 403 -4.76 -13.50 8.30
C ILE A 403 -4.61 -14.17 9.67
N THR A 404 -3.51 -13.88 10.39
CA THR A 404 -3.27 -14.34 11.75
C THR A 404 -4.08 -13.61 12.82
N ASP A 405 -4.61 -12.43 12.53
CA ASP A 405 -5.54 -11.74 13.45
C ASP A 405 -6.80 -12.61 13.67
N GLY A 406 -7.40 -12.50 14.86
CA GLY A 406 -8.52 -13.36 15.28
C GLY A 406 -9.79 -13.20 14.44
N ALA A 407 -9.97 -12.05 13.80
CA ALA A 407 -11.08 -11.79 12.87
C ALA A 407 -10.98 -12.56 11.53
N TYR A 408 -9.86 -13.24 11.26
CA TYR A 408 -9.61 -13.98 10.01
C TYR A 408 -9.38 -15.48 10.25
N VAL A 409 -8.19 -16.00 9.91
CA VAL A 409 -7.85 -17.44 10.06
C VAL A 409 -7.40 -17.74 11.49
N GLY A 410 -6.74 -16.77 12.13
CA GLY A 410 -6.21 -16.89 13.49
C GLY A 410 -4.86 -17.60 13.54
N VAL A 411 -3.99 -17.12 14.44
CA VAL A 411 -2.58 -17.51 14.56
C VAL A 411 -2.34 -19.02 14.60
N HIS A 412 -3.08 -19.79 15.41
CA HIS A 412 -2.86 -21.25 15.53
C HIS A 412 -3.08 -21.99 14.23
N ARG A 413 -4.19 -21.69 13.56
CA ARG A 413 -4.54 -22.34 12.31
C ARG A 413 -3.57 -21.91 11.21
N THR A 414 -3.17 -20.64 11.18
CA THR A 414 -2.19 -20.16 10.20
C THR A 414 -0.84 -20.86 10.36
N ILE A 415 -0.27 -20.93 11.58
CA ILE A 415 1.04 -21.60 11.76
C ILE A 415 0.95 -23.09 11.45
N PHE A 416 -0.14 -23.77 11.84
CA PHE A 416 -0.35 -25.19 11.55
C PHE A 416 -0.35 -25.48 10.03
N LEU A 417 -0.96 -24.60 9.24
CA LEU A 417 -1.06 -24.78 7.79
C LEU A 417 0.22 -24.36 7.04
N MET A 418 0.92 -23.32 7.51
CA MET A 418 2.01 -22.70 6.75
C MET A 418 3.40 -23.24 7.12
N ILE A 419 3.64 -23.61 8.38
CA ILE A 419 4.93 -24.15 8.82
C ILE A 419 5.37 -25.38 8.01
N PRO A 420 4.50 -26.37 7.71
CA PRO A 420 4.89 -27.55 6.93
C PRO A 420 5.38 -27.23 5.51
N LEU A 421 5.00 -26.08 4.96
CA LEU A 421 5.41 -25.62 3.63
C LEU A 421 6.82 -25.01 3.61
N LEU A 422 7.33 -24.56 4.76
CA LEU A 422 8.68 -24.02 4.87
C LEU A 422 9.75 -25.10 4.69
N GLN A 423 10.82 -24.73 4.00
CA GLN A 423 12.06 -25.52 3.93
C GLN A 423 12.55 -25.89 5.33
N THR A 424 13.08 -27.11 5.47
CA THR A 424 13.70 -27.56 6.72
C THR A 424 14.98 -26.76 7.00
N PRO A 425 15.43 -26.71 8.26
CA PRO A 425 16.69 -26.06 8.60
C PRO A 425 17.91 -26.64 7.88
N LEU A 426 17.85 -27.91 7.47
CA LEU A 426 18.90 -28.57 6.68
C LEU A 426 19.00 -28.03 5.24
N THR A 427 17.87 -27.64 4.64
CA THR A 427 17.82 -27.09 3.29
C THR A 427 18.09 -25.60 3.28
N ASN A 428 17.43 -24.85 4.16
CA ASN A 428 17.64 -23.42 4.32
C ASN A 428 17.39 -23.01 5.79
N PRO A 429 18.44 -22.74 6.59
CA PRO A 429 18.28 -22.34 7.99
C PRO A 429 17.66 -20.94 8.16
N HIS A 430 17.54 -20.18 7.08
CA HIS A 430 16.92 -18.85 7.05
C HIS A 430 15.44 -18.88 6.64
N ALA A 431 14.89 -20.06 6.31
CA ALA A 431 13.49 -20.19 5.92
C ALA A 431 12.56 -19.64 7.01
N THR A 432 11.69 -18.70 6.63
CA THR A 432 10.92 -17.92 7.60
C THR A 432 9.47 -17.74 7.14
N LEU A 433 8.53 -17.96 8.06
CA LEU A 433 7.13 -17.54 7.96
C LEU A 433 6.99 -16.17 8.64
N ILE A 434 6.43 -15.20 7.92
CA ILE A 434 6.24 -13.81 8.34
C ILE A 434 4.75 -13.57 8.54
N THR A 435 4.35 -13.22 9.76
CA THR A 435 2.96 -12.96 10.13
C THR A 435 2.80 -11.53 10.64
N LEU A 436 1.81 -10.79 10.12
CA LEU A 436 1.44 -9.46 10.58
C LEU A 436 0.24 -9.53 11.53
N PHE A 437 0.27 -8.75 12.59
CA PHE A 437 -0.86 -8.48 13.46
C PHE A 437 -1.12 -6.99 13.44
N MET A 438 -2.32 -6.59 13.01
CA MET A 438 -2.69 -5.18 12.95
C MET A 438 -3.94 -4.85 13.76
N ASN A 439 -4.69 -5.85 14.21
CA ASN A 439 -5.92 -5.66 14.98
C ASN A 439 -5.78 -6.05 16.47
N VAL A 440 -4.84 -6.94 16.82
CA VAL A 440 -4.68 -7.46 18.20
C VAL A 440 -4.62 -6.36 19.27
N VAL A 441 -3.85 -5.29 19.05
CA VAL A 441 -3.72 -4.22 20.06
C VAL A 441 -5.06 -3.52 20.34
N ASP A 442 -5.85 -3.28 19.29
CA ASP A 442 -7.15 -2.64 19.44
C ASP A 442 -8.19 -3.61 20.02
N GLU A 443 -8.18 -4.88 19.63
CA GLU A 443 -9.04 -5.93 20.19
C GLU A 443 -8.83 -6.07 21.71
N TYR A 444 -7.58 -6.11 22.18
CA TYR A 444 -7.25 -6.17 23.61
C TYR A 444 -7.52 -4.85 24.33
N GLY A 445 -7.31 -3.71 23.67
CA GLY A 445 -7.53 -2.39 24.25
C GLY A 445 -8.97 -2.10 24.66
N MET A 446 -9.95 -2.83 24.11
CA MET A 446 -11.38 -2.69 24.42
C MET A 446 -11.80 -3.45 25.69
N LEU A 447 -10.95 -4.30 26.27
CA LEU A 447 -11.28 -5.09 27.45
C LEU A 447 -11.39 -4.19 28.71
N PRO A 448 -12.42 -4.35 29.58
CA PRO A 448 -12.62 -3.49 30.75
C PRO A 448 -11.42 -3.45 31.71
N GLU A 449 -10.79 -4.60 31.96
CA GLU A 449 -9.59 -4.71 32.80
C GLU A 449 -8.39 -3.92 32.24
N GLU A 450 -8.33 -3.78 30.91
CA GLU A 450 -7.26 -3.07 30.22
C GLU A 450 -7.45 -1.55 30.24
N GLN A 451 -8.67 -1.03 30.46
CA GLN A 451 -8.91 0.41 30.46
C GLN A 451 -8.16 1.13 31.60
N MET A 452 -8.11 0.55 32.79
CA MET A 452 -7.37 1.10 33.93
C MET A 452 -5.84 0.98 33.76
N ALA A 453 -5.37 -0.17 33.26
CA ALA A 453 -3.95 -0.37 32.98
C ALA A 453 -3.47 0.53 31.83
N ASN A 454 -4.31 0.73 30.80
CA ASN A 454 -4.10 1.69 29.73
C ASN A 454 -3.99 3.11 30.27
N TRP A 455 -4.82 3.51 31.22
CA TRP A 455 -4.70 4.83 31.85
C TRP A 455 -3.33 5.05 32.52
N ALA A 456 -2.84 4.06 33.28
CA ALA A 456 -1.52 4.15 33.91
C ALA A 456 -0.38 4.22 32.88
N ARG A 457 -0.46 3.42 31.80
CA ARG A 457 0.52 3.45 30.70
C ARG A 457 0.47 4.76 29.92
N THR A 458 -0.73 5.27 29.66
CA THR A 458 -0.96 6.60 29.09
C THR A 458 -0.29 7.67 29.94
N ARG A 459 -0.43 7.60 31.28
CA ARG A 459 0.26 8.50 32.23
C ARG A 459 1.77 8.48 32.05
N ALA A 460 2.37 7.31 31.84
CA ALA A 460 3.81 7.17 31.67
C ALA A 460 4.34 7.83 30.39
N VAL A 461 3.54 7.89 29.31
CA VAL A 461 3.96 8.48 28.03
C VAL A 461 3.53 9.94 27.84
N MET A 462 2.60 10.47 28.66
CA MET A 462 2.14 11.86 28.52
C MET A 462 3.27 12.89 28.44
N PRO A 463 4.34 12.84 29.28
CA PRO A 463 5.40 13.85 29.22
C PRO A 463 6.12 13.88 27.87
N ARG A 464 6.17 12.74 27.15
CA ARG A 464 6.76 12.67 25.80
C ARG A 464 5.82 13.31 24.78
N ILE A 465 4.53 13.00 24.85
CA ILE A 465 3.50 13.55 23.94
C ILE A 465 3.44 15.07 24.08
N VAL A 466 3.39 15.58 25.33
CA VAL A 466 3.41 17.02 25.63
C VAL A 466 4.61 17.71 25.01
N LYS A 467 5.81 17.09 25.10
CA LYS A 467 7.03 17.64 24.48
C LYS A 467 6.95 17.64 22.95
N TYR A 468 6.57 16.53 22.33
CA TYR A 468 6.48 16.42 20.87
C TYR A 468 5.44 17.37 20.25
N LEU A 469 4.32 17.58 20.95
CA LEU A 469 3.25 18.49 20.51
C LEU A 469 3.48 19.94 20.97
N SER A 470 4.54 20.22 21.72
CA SER A 470 4.83 21.54 22.31
C SER A 470 3.68 22.10 23.16
N LEU A 471 3.04 21.24 23.95
CA LEU A 471 1.91 21.59 24.81
C LEU A 471 2.39 22.16 26.16
N LYS A 472 1.58 23.03 26.77
CA LYS A 472 1.86 23.60 28.11
C LYS A 472 1.49 22.65 29.27
N GLY A 473 0.83 21.54 28.97
CA GLY A 473 0.30 20.58 29.93
C GLY A 473 -0.69 19.64 29.27
N ILE A 474 -1.56 19.01 30.08
CA ILE A 474 -2.70 18.24 29.56
C ILE A 474 -3.69 19.22 28.93
N PRO A 475 -4.09 19.03 27.66
CA PRO A 475 -5.05 19.90 27.00
C PRO A 475 -6.45 19.86 27.62
N ASP A 476 -7.22 20.92 27.39
CA ASP A 476 -8.66 20.93 27.70
C ASP A 476 -9.38 19.84 26.89
N PRO A 477 -10.31 19.05 27.48
CA PRO A 477 -10.95 17.91 26.81
C PRO A 477 -11.64 18.22 25.49
N LEU A 478 -12.13 19.46 25.30
CA LEU A 478 -12.83 19.89 24.08
C LEU A 478 -11.92 20.64 23.11
N SER A 479 -10.63 20.80 23.44
CA SER A 479 -9.67 21.52 22.61
C SER A 479 -9.15 20.72 21.42
N LEU A 480 -8.72 21.44 20.38
CA LEU A 480 -7.98 20.86 19.26
C LEU A 480 -6.74 20.09 19.70
N ASP A 481 -6.05 20.58 20.74
CA ASP A 481 -4.85 19.94 21.28
C ASP A 481 -5.16 18.59 21.94
N MET A 482 -6.37 18.39 22.50
CA MET A 482 -6.78 17.07 23.00
C MET A 482 -6.92 16.06 21.87
N VAL A 483 -7.49 16.46 20.72
CA VAL A 483 -7.54 15.60 19.52
C VAL A 483 -6.13 15.22 19.08
N ARG A 484 -5.20 16.20 19.08
CA ARG A 484 -3.79 15.95 18.74
C ARG A 484 -3.13 14.99 19.72
N PHE A 485 -3.39 15.18 21.01
CA PHE A 485 -2.85 14.38 22.09
C PHE A 485 -3.31 12.92 22.02
N ILE A 486 -4.62 12.68 21.85
CA ILE A 486 -5.19 11.32 21.75
C ILE A 486 -4.62 10.59 20.53
N TYR A 487 -4.56 11.26 19.38
CA TYR A 487 -4.07 10.62 18.16
C TYR A 487 -2.57 10.30 18.25
N ALA A 488 -1.76 11.24 18.77
CA ALA A 488 -0.33 11.02 18.99
C ALA A 488 -0.02 9.91 19.99
N MET A 489 -0.95 9.61 20.91
CA MET A 489 -0.79 8.55 21.90
C MET A 489 -0.54 7.19 21.26
N GLY A 490 -1.24 6.87 20.17
CA GLY A 490 -1.07 5.61 19.44
C GLY A 490 0.37 5.39 18.94
N SER A 491 1.03 6.46 18.48
CA SER A 491 2.39 6.38 17.93
C SER A 491 3.50 6.45 19.00
N VAL A 492 3.21 6.98 20.20
CA VAL A 492 4.21 7.16 21.27
C VAL A 492 4.18 6.03 22.30
N ALA A 493 3.01 5.43 22.52
CA ALA A 493 2.83 4.29 23.41
C ALA A 493 3.58 3.04 22.93
N THR A 494 3.82 2.11 23.86
CA THR A 494 4.43 0.81 23.57
C THR A 494 3.47 -0.30 23.94
N TYR A 495 3.44 -1.35 23.12
CA TYR A 495 2.44 -2.41 23.20
C TYR A 495 3.06 -3.80 23.40
N ASP A 496 4.33 -3.88 23.83
CA ASP A 496 5.02 -5.15 24.12
C ASP A 496 4.22 -6.03 25.08
N HIS A 497 3.65 -5.41 26.13
CA HIS A 497 2.81 -6.10 27.11
C HIS A 497 1.56 -6.76 26.49
N VAL A 498 1.01 -6.20 25.40
CA VAL A 498 -0.12 -6.81 24.70
C VAL A 498 0.34 -8.04 23.94
N LEU A 499 1.49 -7.96 23.25
CA LEU A 499 2.10 -9.11 22.59
C LEU A 499 2.45 -10.21 23.60
N ASP A 500 3.07 -9.87 24.73
CA ASP A 500 3.41 -10.84 25.78
C ASP A 500 2.16 -11.55 26.33
N ARG A 501 1.09 -10.79 26.57
CA ARG A 501 -0.19 -11.32 27.04
C ARG A 501 -0.83 -12.21 25.99
N PHE A 502 -0.96 -11.72 24.75
CA PHE A 502 -1.49 -12.47 23.61
C PHE A 502 -0.70 -13.78 23.43
N ALA A 503 0.63 -13.72 23.46
CA ALA A 503 1.48 -14.89 23.31
C ALA A 503 1.27 -15.94 24.40
N LYS A 504 1.03 -15.49 25.64
CA LYS A 504 0.75 -16.36 26.78
C LYS A 504 -0.66 -16.96 26.73
N GLU A 505 -1.68 -16.15 26.50
CA GLU A 505 -3.09 -16.58 26.44
C GLU A 505 -3.31 -17.57 25.29
N PHE A 506 -2.74 -17.28 24.14
CA PHE A 506 -2.77 -18.18 22.99
C PHE A 506 -1.67 -19.25 23.04
N ARG A 507 -0.85 -19.34 24.09
CA ARG A 507 0.17 -20.41 24.25
C ARG A 507 1.02 -20.62 22.99
N LEU A 508 1.46 -19.51 22.38
CA LEU A 508 2.07 -19.52 21.04
C LEU A 508 3.35 -20.37 20.98
N SER A 509 4.11 -20.39 22.08
CA SER A 509 5.33 -21.20 22.18
C SER A 509 5.03 -22.69 22.16
N GLU A 510 4.02 -23.14 22.92
CA GLU A 510 3.61 -24.54 22.93
C GLU A 510 2.95 -24.96 21.62
N ALA A 511 2.12 -24.09 21.04
CA ALA A 511 1.50 -24.32 19.74
C ALA A 511 2.56 -24.51 18.64
N ALA A 512 3.55 -23.61 18.55
CA ALA A 512 4.65 -23.73 17.60
C ALA A 512 5.47 -25.00 17.83
N ARG A 513 5.83 -25.31 19.10
CA ARG A 513 6.59 -26.52 19.42
C ARG A 513 5.86 -27.79 19.02
N SER A 514 4.54 -27.84 19.18
CA SER A 514 3.72 -29.01 18.83
C SER A 514 3.71 -29.33 17.33
N ILE A 515 4.13 -28.38 16.48
CA ILE A 515 4.21 -28.53 15.02
C ILE A 515 5.66 -28.43 14.50
N GLY A 516 6.66 -28.61 15.38
CA GLY A 516 8.07 -28.56 14.99
C GLY A 516 8.58 -27.17 14.60
N ALA A 517 7.97 -26.11 15.14
CA ALA A 517 8.34 -24.72 14.89
C ALA A 517 8.73 -23.96 16.17
N ALA A 518 9.34 -22.80 15.96
CA ALA A 518 9.58 -21.82 17.01
C ALA A 518 9.28 -20.41 16.51
N MET A 519 8.89 -19.55 17.45
CA MET A 519 8.91 -18.10 17.23
C MET A 519 10.36 -17.63 17.30
N LYS A 520 10.79 -16.82 16.33
CA LYS A 520 12.16 -16.30 16.31
C LYS A 520 12.33 -15.23 17.40
N ALA A 521 13.29 -15.45 18.30
CA ALA A 521 13.64 -14.46 19.32
C ALA A 521 14.20 -13.16 18.73
N LYS A 522 14.93 -13.27 17.61
CA LYS A 522 15.43 -12.12 16.84
C LYS A 522 14.91 -12.23 15.42
N HIS A 523 14.21 -11.19 14.99
CA HIS A 523 13.74 -11.04 13.62
C HIS A 523 14.91 -10.79 12.67
N THR A 524 14.83 -11.32 11.45
CA THR A 524 15.87 -11.13 10.43
C THR A 524 15.36 -10.46 9.16
N ILE A 525 14.04 -10.31 8.98
CA ILE A 525 13.43 -9.77 7.77
C ILE A 525 12.71 -8.46 8.06
N ILE A 526 11.76 -8.47 8.99
CA ILE A 526 10.98 -7.29 9.37
C ILE A 526 11.09 -7.10 10.88
N GLU A 527 11.41 -5.90 11.35
CA GLU A 527 11.42 -5.62 12.79
C GLU A 527 10.08 -5.97 13.45
N ASN A 528 10.10 -6.43 14.70
CA ASN A 528 8.89 -6.82 15.44
C ASN A 528 7.87 -5.66 15.54
N TRP A 529 8.33 -4.43 15.83
CA TRP A 529 7.49 -3.22 15.86
C TRP A 529 8.07 -2.15 14.92
N PRO A 530 7.89 -2.28 13.60
CA PRO A 530 8.61 -1.45 12.63
C PRO A 530 8.15 0.01 12.64
N PHE A 531 6.94 0.27 13.12
CA PHE A 531 6.33 1.61 13.17
C PHE A 531 6.37 2.25 14.56
N ARG A 532 7.08 1.64 15.51
CA ARG A 532 7.30 2.22 16.83
C ARG A 532 8.21 3.44 16.73
N LEU A 533 7.83 4.51 17.43
CA LEU A 533 8.68 5.69 17.59
C LEU A 533 9.97 5.32 18.34
N LYS A 534 11.11 5.39 17.66
CA LYS A 534 12.42 4.97 18.18
C LYS A 534 13.10 6.06 19.02
N LEU A 535 13.01 7.31 18.56
CA LEU A 535 13.67 8.43 19.21
C LEU A 535 12.81 9.04 20.34
N ARG A 536 13.50 9.63 21.31
CA ARG A 536 12.93 10.41 22.41
C ARG A 536 13.01 11.91 22.10
N PRO A 537 12.14 12.73 22.72
CA PRO A 537 12.23 14.18 22.57
C PRO A 537 13.65 14.70 22.82
N ASN A 538 14.06 15.70 22.05
CA ASN A 538 15.38 16.33 22.06
C ASN A 538 16.54 15.51 21.45
N GLN A 539 16.32 14.26 21.04
CA GLN A 539 17.32 13.55 20.23
C GLN A 539 17.35 14.08 18.79
N PRO A 540 18.50 14.08 18.10
CA PRO A 540 18.60 14.49 16.71
C PRO A 540 17.62 13.70 15.82
N GLY A 541 16.77 14.41 15.09
CA GLY A 541 15.77 13.80 14.19
C GLY A 541 14.47 13.32 14.86
N ALA A 542 14.34 13.41 16.18
CA ALA A 542 13.19 12.89 16.91
C ALA A 542 11.86 13.52 16.49
N GLN A 543 11.82 14.85 16.34
CA GLN A 543 10.61 15.55 15.89
C GLN A 543 10.20 15.09 14.47
N LYS A 544 11.18 14.92 13.57
CA LYS A 544 10.92 14.47 12.20
C LYS A 544 10.36 13.05 12.17
N GLU A 545 10.88 12.16 13.02
CA GLU A 545 10.34 10.80 13.15
C GLU A 545 8.90 10.81 13.68
N PHE A 546 8.65 11.58 14.74
CA PHE A 546 7.31 11.75 15.31
C PHE A 546 6.32 12.29 14.28
N ASP A 547 6.63 13.41 13.64
CA ASP A 547 5.78 14.06 12.64
C ASP A 547 5.43 13.10 11.49
N ARG A 548 6.41 12.28 11.06
CA ARG A 548 6.22 11.29 10.01
C ARG A 548 5.29 10.15 10.43
N LEU A 549 5.38 9.66 11.66
CA LEU A 549 4.50 8.59 12.17
C LEU A 549 3.06 9.10 12.32
N VAL A 550 2.86 10.25 12.96
CA VAL A 550 1.50 10.81 13.18
C VAL A 550 0.85 11.36 11.90
N SER A 551 1.61 11.58 10.84
CA SER A 551 1.06 11.97 9.52
C SER A 551 0.98 10.82 8.52
N GLY A 552 1.42 9.62 8.91
CA GLY A 552 1.44 8.42 8.09
C GLY A 552 0.11 7.65 8.07
N GLY A 553 0.13 6.48 7.45
CA GLY A 553 -1.03 5.57 7.37
C GLY A 553 -1.09 4.49 8.46
N VAL A 554 0.02 4.27 9.16
CA VAL A 554 0.17 3.25 10.21
C VAL A 554 -0.13 3.84 11.58
N SER A 555 -0.68 3.02 12.49
CA SER A 555 -1.06 3.44 13.83
C SER A 555 0.08 3.33 14.85
N GLY A 556 1.11 2.53 14.56
CA GLY A 556 2.15 2.17 15.52
C GLY A 556 1.81 0.93 16.36
N LYS A 557 0.63 0.36 16.13
CA LYS A 557 0.09 -0.81 16.82
C LYS A 557 0.29 -2.11 16.03
N GLU A 558 0.74 -2.00 14.79
CA GLU A 558 1.02 -3.12 13.93
C GLU A 558 2.37 -3.75 14.33
N PHE A 559 2.38 -5.06 14.51
CA PHE A 559 3.59 -5.81 14.81
C PHE A 559 3.69 -7.06 13.95
N TYR A 560 4.93 -7.51 13.77
CA TYR A 560 5.23 -8.73 13.04
C TYR A 560 5.71 -9.80 14.02
N VAL A 561 5.50 -11.05 13.66
CA VAL A 561 6.13 -12.21 14.29
C VAL A 561 6.74 -13.05 13.18
N GLU A 562 7.99 -13.47 13.37
CA GLU A 562 8.66 -14.39 12.47
C GLU A 562 8.75 -15.78 13.11
N TRP A 563 8.52 -16.82 12.31
CA TRP A 563 8.55 -18.22 12.73
C TRP A 563 9.51 -19.01 11.85
N ASN A 564 10.19 -19.99 12.45
CA ASN A 564 11.04 -20.93 11.74
C ASN A 564 10.69 -22.37 12.13
N ARG A 565 11.08 -23.31 11.26
CA ARG A 565 11.10 -24.73 11.61
C ARG A 565 12.29 -25.01 12.52
N VAL A 566 12.11 -25.95 13.45
CA VAL A 566 13.16 -26.46 14.33
C VAL A 566 13.64 -27.83 13.84
N GLU A 567 12.78 -28.58 13.16
CA GLU A 567 13.03 -29.93 12.64
C GLU A 567 12.75 -30.04 11.13
#